data_AF-A0A674PF83-F1
#
_entry.id   AF-A0A674PF83-F1
#
_cell.length_a   1.000
_cell.length_b   1.000
_cell.length_c   1.000
_cell.angle_alpha   90.00
_cell.angle_beta   90.00
_cell.angle_gamma   90.00
#
_symmetry.space_group_name_H-M   'P 1'
#
loop_
_entity.id
_entity.type
_entity.pdbx_description
1 polymer ?
#
loop_
_entity_poly.entity_id
_entity_poly.type
_entity_poly.pdbx_seq_one_letter_code
_entity_poly.pdbx_strand_id
1 'polypeptide(L)'
;MSAEMDALTVVNQLRDLAADPLNRRAIVEDQGCLPGLILFLDHPNPQVVYSALLAVRYLAECRANREKMKSELGMMLSLQNVIQKNTSPGETKLLASEIYEILQAAGNEEAERAEGEASSCKRKAHFFLGSSNKRAKTVVLHIDGLDDPTRRSLCEEALLKIRGVISFTFQMAVKRCVVRIRSDLKADALGTAINSTKVMTAQQVVRTDDGQELMVPFQEDSAAVVEENTDIPDYLPEEESPSQEQDKAVTRIGSVTEGMGWLSTAANFLTRSFYW
;
A
#
# COMPACT_ATOMS: atom_id res chain seq x y z
N MET A 1 -24.79 30.82 -33.15
CA MET A 1 -23.42 31.40 -33.14
C MET A 1 -22.87 31.65 -31.73
N SER A 2 -23.38 32.57 -30.88
CA SER A 2 -22.80 32.77 -29.52
C SER A 2 -22.93 31.58 -28.57
N ALA A 3 -24.09 30.91 -28.50
CA ALA A 3 -24.29 29.78 -27.57
C ALA A 3 -23.50 28.51 -27.97
N GLU A 4 -23.24 28.32 -29.26
CA GLU A 4 -22.49 27.16 -29.77
C GLU A 4 -20.97 27.31 -29.53
N MET A 5 -20.44 28.53 -29.64
CA MET A 5 -19.05 28.84 -29.27
C MET A 5 -18.85 28.70 -27.75
N ASP A 6 -19.85 29.05 -26.96
CA ASP A 6 -19.83 28.90 -25.51
C ASP A 6 -19.76 27.42 -25.08
N ALA A 7 -20.66 26.59 -25.64
CA ALA A 7 -20.66 25.14 -25.38
C ALA A 7 -19.33 24.45 -25.74
N LEU A 8 -18.74 24.81 -26.89
CA LEU A 8 -17.45 24.25 -27.31
C LEU A 8 -16.30 24.69 -26.37
N THR A 9 -16.35 25.93 -25.88
CA THR A 9 -15.34 26.44 -24.95
C THR A 9 -15.42 25.72 -23.61
N VAL A 10 -16.62 25.56 -23.06
CA VAL A 10 -16.86 24.89 -21.78
C VAL A 10 -16.45 23.41 -21.84
N VAL A 11 -16.83 22.68 -22.89
CA VAL A 11 -16.47 21.26 -23.00
C VAL A 11 -14.97 21.06 -23.21
N ASN A 12 -14.29 21.98 -23.92
CA ASN A 12 -12.84 21.94 -24.08
C ASN A 12 -12.12 22.16 -22.75
N GLN A 13 -12.56 23.13 -21.95
CA GLN A 13 -12.01 23.35 -20.61
C GLN A 13 -12.20 22.12 -19.72
N LEU A 14 -13.39 21.51 -19.74
CA LEU A 14 -13.66 20.31 -18.96
C LEU A 14 -12.81 19.10 -19.43
N ARG A 15 -12.61 18.96 -20.75
CA ARG A 15 -11.68 17.97 -21.32
C ARG A 15 -10.25 18.20 -20.82
N ASP A 16 -9.77 19.42 -20.87
CA ASP A 16 -8.40 19.77 -20.49
C ASP A 16 -8.17 19.54 -18.99
N LEU A 17 -9.18 19.82 -18.15
CA LEU A 17 -9.17 19.45 -16.74
C LEU A 17 -9.14 17.93 -16.53
N ALA A 18 -9.97 17.19 -17.26
CA ALA A 18 -10.01 15.72 -17.19
C ALA A 18 -8.73 15.05 -17.72
N ALA A 19 -8.00 15.70 -18.62
CA ALA A 19 -6.73 15.19 -19.14
C ALA A 19 -5.70 14.98 -18.02
N ASP A 20 -5.68 15.84 -17.00
CA ASP A 20 -4.85 15.69 -15.80
C ASP A 20 -5.38 14.56 -14.89
N PRO A 21 -4.60 13.49 -14.65
CA PRO A 21 -4.99 12.38 -13.78
C PRO A 21 -5.41 12.77 -12.36
N LEU A 22 -4.88 13.87 -11.81
CA LEU A 22 -5.19 14.31 -10.45
C LEU A 22 -6.62 14.85 -10.31
N ASN A 23 -7.18 15.42 -11.38
CA ASN A 23 -8.50 16.05 -11.36
C ASN A 23 -9.63 15.04 -11.61
N ARG A 24 -9.35 13.93 -12.31
CA ARG A 24 -10.36 12.98 -12.79
C ARG A 24 -11.31 12.47 -11.71
N ARG A 25 -10.80 12.23 -10.50
CA ARG A 25 -11.63 11.74 -9.40
C ARG A 25 -12.55 12.85 -8.86
N ALA A 26 -11.99 14.04 -8.64
CA ALA A 26 -12.75 15.19 -8.15
C ALA A 26 -13.87 15.60 -9.13
N ILE A 27 -13.58 15.56 -10.45
CA ILE A 27 -14.57 15.86 -11.50
C ILE A 27 -15.74 14.88 -11.46
N VAL A 28 -15.48 13.58 -11.26
CA VAL A 28 -16.54 12.56 -11.18
C VAL A 28 -17.28 12.62 -9.85
N GLU A 29 -16.63 13.07 -8.78
CA GLU A 29 -17.26 13.27 -7.47
C GLU A 29 -18.21 14.49 -7.47
N ASP A 30 -17.91 15.53 -8.26
CA ASP A 30 -18.78 16.68 -8.43
C ASP A 30 -20.13 16.32 -9.08
N GLN A 31 -21.22 16.80 -8.48
CA GLN A 31 -22.59 16.42 -8.84
C GLN A 31 -23.05 17.02 -10.18
N GLY A 32 -22.39 18.07 -10.68
CA GLY A 32 -22.79 18.75 -11.92
C GLY A 32 -22.02 18.29 -13.16
N CYS A 33 -20.80 17.79 -12.98
CA CYS A 33 -19.90 17.52 -14.10
C CYS A 33 -20.37 16.36 -14.99
N LEU A 34 -20.79 15.23 -14.43
CA LEU A 34 -21.25 14.09 -15.24
C LEU A 34 -22.56 14.37 -15.99
N PRO A 35 -23.62 14.90 -15.35
CA PRO A 35 -24.82 15.33 -16.08
C PRO A 35 -24.51 16.36 -17.17
N GLY A 36 -23.59 17.30 -16.89
CA GLY A 36 -23.14 18.29 -17.88
C GLY A 36 -22.48 17.65 -19.10
N LEU A 37 -21.58 16.67 -18.90
CA LEU A 37 -20.97 15.91 -19.99
C LEU A 37 -22.00 15.13 -20.81
N ILE A 38 -22.97 14.50 -20.14
CA ILE A 38 -24.06 13.76 -20.79
C ILE A 38 -24.87 14.68 -21.72
N LEU A 39 -25.20 15.89 -21.25
CA LEU A 39 -25.90 16.88 -22.08
C LEU A 39 -25.12 17.26 -23.35
N PHE A 40 -23.79 17.33 -23.28
CA PHE A 40 -22.96 17.64 -24.45
C PHE A 40 -22.90 16.49 -25.47
N LEU A 41 -23.21 15.25 -25.10
CA LEU A 41 -23.23 14.10 -26.03
C LEU A 41 -24.39 14.18 -27.04
N ASP A 42 -25.49 14.85 -26.67
CA ASP A 42 -26.65 15.05 -27.55
C ASP A 42 -26.57 16.34 -28.39
N HIS A 43 -25.48 17.10 -28.27
CA HIS A 43 -25.32 18.38 -28.94
C HIS A 43 -25.30 18.25 -30.48
N PRO A 44 -25.90 19.19 -31.25
CA PRO A 44 -25.93 19.12 -32.72
C PRO A 44 -24.55 19.25 -33.37
N ASN A 45 -23.61 19.97 -32.75
CA ASN A 45 -22.25 20.13 -33.23
C ASN A 45 -21.37 18.90 -32.92
N PRO A 46 -20.85 18.17 -33.93
CA PRO A 46 -20.03 16.97 -33.71
C PRO A 46 -18.72 17.24 -32.96
N GLN A 47 -18.16 18.45 -33.04
CA GLN A 47 -16.94 18.81 -32.31
C GLN A 47 -17.17 18.89 -30.80
N VAL A 48 -18.36 19.34 -30.38
CA VAL A 48 -18.75 19.37 -28.97
C VAL A 48 -18.90 17.94 -28.45
N VAL A 49 -19.60 17.08 -29.20
CA VAL A 49 -19.77 15.66 -28.86
C VAL A 49 -18.44 14.94 -28.76
N TYR A 50 -17.54 15.13 -29.73
CA TYR A 50 -16.22 14.52 -29.71
C TYR A 50 -15.37 14.97 -28.52
N SER A 51 -15.39 16.27 -28.20
CA SER A 51 -14.66 16.81 -27.05
C SER A 51 -15.22 16.30 -25.72
N ALA A 52 -16.56 16.16 -25.62
CA ALA A 52 -17.22 15.54 -24.46
C ALA A 52 -16.81 14.08 -24.31
N LEU A 53 -16.81 13.30 -25.40
CA LEU A 53 -16.36 11.90 -25.37
C LEU A 53 -14.91 11.76 -24.96
N LEU A 54 -14.01 12.64 -25.40
CA LEU A 54 -12.62 12.65 -24.94
C LEU A 54 -12.53 12.89 -23.43
N ALA A 55 -13.30 13.85 -22.89
CA ALA A 55 -13.37 14.07 -21.45
C ALA A 55 -13.87 12.82 -20.72
N VAL A 56 -14.97 12.21 -21.19
CA VAL A 56 -15.52 10.96 -20.63
C VAL A 56 -14.49 9.82 -20.69
N ARG A 57 -13.73 9.69 -21.79
CA ARG A 57 -12.64 8.70 -21.89
C ARG A 57 -11.58 8.92 -20.82
N TYR A 58 -11.09 10.16 -20.66
CA TYR A 58 -10.09 10.46 -19.63
C TYR A 58 -10.61 10.15 -18.23
N LEU A 59 -11.87 10.45 -17.93
CA LEU A 59 -12.48 10.09 -16.66
C LEU A 59 -12.58 8.57 -16.47
N ALA A 60 -12.91 7.82 -17.53
CA ALA A 60 -13.03 6.35 -17.52
C ALA A 60 -11.69 5.61 -17.45
N GLU A 61 -10.56 6.27 -17.77
CA GLU A 61 -9.22 5.72 -17.51
C GLU A 61 -9.00 5.45 -16.01
N CYS A 62 -9.61 6.25 -15.14
CA CYS A 62 -9.61 5.99 -13.71
C CYS A 62 -10.64 4.90 -13.37
N ARG A 63 -10.17 3.71 -13.00
CA ARG A 63 -11.05 2.57 -12.68
C ARG A 63 -12.09 2.88 -11.59
N ALA A 64 -11.70 3.64 -10.57
CA ALA A 64 -12.58 4.02 -9.47
C ALA A 64 -13.78 4.89 -9.92
N ASN A 65 -13.67 5.55 -11.07
CA ASN A 65 -14.74 6.38 -11.62
C ASN A 65 -15.77 5.56 -12.41
N ARG A 66 -15.37 4.41 -12.97
CA ARG A 66 -16.16 3.69 -13.98
C ARG A 66 -17.54 3.26 -13.46
N GLU A 67 -17.62 2.77 -12.23
CA GLU A 67 -18.90 2.34 -11.65
C GLU A 67 -19.84 3.53 -11.41
N LYS A 68 -19.29 4.66 -10.92
CA LYS A 68 -20.08 5.89 -10.77
C LYS A 68 -20.55 6.43 -12.13
N MET A 69 -19.67 6.43 -13.13
CA MET A 69 -20.03 6.86 -14.49
C MET A 69 -21.08 5.96 -15.13
N LYS A 70 -20.98 4.65 -14.95
CA LYS A 70 -21.95 3.66 -15.44
C LYS A 70 -23.32 3.84 -14.79
N SER A 71 -23.35 4.12 -13.49
CA SER A 71 -24.59 4.32 -12.71
C SER A 71 -25.21 5.71 -12.89
N GLU A 72 -24.47 6.67 -13.48
CA GLU A 72 -24.99 8.00 -13.77
C GLU A 72 -26.16 7.93 -14.77
N LEU A 73 -27.24 8.62 -14.44
CA LEU A 73 -28.48 8.57 -15.23
C LEU A 73 -28.24 9.09 -16.64
N GLY A 74 -28.51 8.24 -17.63
CA GLY A 74 -28.43 8.61 -19.05
C GLY A 74 -27.05 8.46 -19.68
N MET A 75 -25.99 8.13 -18.93
CA MET A 75 -24.63 7.96 -19.49
C MET A 75 -24.59 6.86 -20.55
N MET A 76 -24.99 5.64 -20.19
CA MET A 76 -24.95 4.48 -21.10
C MET A 76 -25.86 4.67 -22.31
N LEU A 77 -27.05 5.25 -22.10
CA LEU A 77 -28.02 5.54 -23.16
C LEU A 77 -27.47 6.58 -24.15
N SER A 78 -26.83 7.64 -23.65
CA SER A 78 -26.27 8.70 -24.50
C SER A 78 -25.11 8.20 -25.34
N LEU A 79 -24.25 7.34 -24.79
CA LEU A 79 -23.20 6.65 -25.56
C LEU A 79 -23.81 5.79 -26.67
N GLN A 80 -24.85 5.00 -26.35
CA GLN A 80 -25.55 4.18 -27.33
C GLN A 80 -26.19 5.02 -28.45
N ASN A 81 -26.80 6.17 -28.11
CA ASN A 81 -27.34 7.10 -29.08
C ASN A 81 -26.26 7.61 -30.04
N VAL A 82 -25.08 8.01 -29.53
CA VAL A 82 -23.97 8.48 -30.37
C VAL A 82 -23.45 7.39 -31.31
N ILE A 83 -23.41 6.13 -30.86
CA ILE A 83 -23.01 4.96 -31.67
C ILE A 83 -24.01 4.73 -32.82
N GLN A 84 -25.31 4.79 -32.53
CA GLN A 84 -26.37 4.50 -33.51
C GLN A 84 -26.68 5.66 -34.46
N LYS A 85 -26.36 6.90 -34.07
CA LYS A 85 -26.66 8.10 -34.85
C LYS A 85 -25.91 8.08 -36.19
N ASN A 86 -26.62 8.12 -37.31
CA ASN A 86 -26.00 8.08 -38.64
C ASN A 86 -25.18 9.35 -38.97
N THR A 87 -25.40 10.45 -38.25
CA THR A 87 -24.74 11.74 -38.48
C THR A 87 -23.42 11.91 -37.72
N SER A 88 -23.05 10.98 -36.83
CA SER A 88 -21.78 11.07 -36.09
C SER A 88 -20.61 10.57 -36.95
N PRO A 89 -19.45 11.28 -36.94
CA PRO A 89 -18.24 10.82 -37.62
C PRO A 89 -17.81 9.42 -37.14
N GLY A 90 -17.18 8.64 -38.03
CA GLY A 90 -16.77 7.26 -37.71
C GLY A 90 -15.85 7.16 -36.49
N GLU A 91 -14.90 8.08 -36.34
CA GLU A 91 -14.01 8.15 -35.18
C GLU A 91 -14.78 8.41 -33.87
N THR A 92 -15.77 9.29 -33.91
CA THR A 92 -16.65 9.59 -32.76
C THR A 92 -17.44 8.35 -32.33
N LYS A 93 -17.92 7.55 -33.28
CA LYS A 93 -18.61 6.28 -33.00
C LYS A 93 -17.68 5.24 -32.38
N LEU A 94 -16.47 5.11 -32.91
CA LEU A 94 -15.47 4.19 -32.36
C LEU A 94 -15.11 4.57 -30.92
N LEU A 95 -14.90 5.86 -30.67
CA LEU A 95 -14.62 6.40 -29.34
C LEU A 95 -15.77 6.13 -28.36
N ALA A 96 -17.02 6.39 -28.78
CA ALA A 96 -18.19 6.09 -27.97
C ALA A 96 -18.34 4.58 -27.69
N SER A 97 -18.06 3.73 -28.67
CA SER A 97 -18.07 2.27 -28.50
C SER A 97 -17.00 1.80 -27.53
N GLU A 98 -15.77 2.33 -27.62
CA GLU A 98 -14.69 1.99 -26.69
C GLU A 98 -15.07 2.34 -25.25
N ILE A 99 -15.60 3.55 -25.03
CA ILE A 99 -16.05 4.00 -23.71
C ILE A 99 -17.20 3.13 -23.20
N TYR A 100 -18.18 2.81 -24.05
CA TYR A 100 -19.30 1.96 -23.69
C TYR A 100 -18.83 0.59 -23.19
N GLU A 101 -17.90 -0.05 -23.89
CA GLU A 101 -17.32 -1.33 -23.45
C GLU A 101 -16.54 -1.21 -22.13
N ILE A 102 -15.74 -0.13 -21.96
CA ILE A 102 -15.00 0.13 -20.71
C ILE A 102 -15.95 0.25 -19.52
N LEU A 103 -17.07 0.97 -19.67
CA LEU A 103 -18.06 1.15 -18.61
C LEU A 103 -18.91 -0.11 -18.40
N GLN A 104 -19.26 -0.82 -19.47
CA GLN A 104 -20.02 -2.07 -19.38
C GLN A 104 -19.26 -3.11 -18.53
N ALA A 105 -17.93 -3.19 -18.72
CA ALA A 105 -17.04 -4.09 -17.98
C ALA A 105 -16.85 -3.71 -16.49
N ALA A 106 -17.23 -2.50 -16.07
CA ALA A 106 -16.93 -1.96 -14.73
C ALA A 106 -17.50 -2.79 -13.56
N GLY A 107 -18.57 -3.57 -13.79
CA GLY A 107 -19.16 -4.46 -12.78
C GLY A 107 -18.65 -5.91 -12.81
N ASN A 108 -18.10 -6.37 -13.94
CA ASN A 108 -17.50 -7.70 -14.02
C ASN A 108 -16.14 -7.74 -13.32
N GLU A 109 -15.38 -6.64 -13.33
CA GLU A 109 -14.12 -6.53 -12.58
C GLU A 109 -14.31 -6.57 -11.05
N GLU A 110 -15.52 -6.25 -10.55
CA GLU A 110 -15.87 -6.28 -9.13
C GLU A 110 -16.33 -7.67 -8.69
N ALA A 111 -17.04 -8.42 -9.54
CA ALA A 111 -17.35 -9.84 -9.36
C ALA A 111 -16.10 -10.74 -9.51
N GLU A 112 -15.25 -10.46 -10.50
CA GLU A 112 -13.92 -11.08 -10.62
C GLU A 112 -12.97 -10.62 -9.51
N ARG A 113 -13.22 -9.48 -8.84
CA ARG A 113 -12.57 -9.13 -7.58
C ARG A 113 -13.15 -9.91 -6.41
N ALA A 114 -14.43 -10.20 -6.32
CA ALA A 114 -14.96 -11.01 -5.22
C ALA A 114 -14.42 -12.46 -5.28
N GLU A 115 -14.38 -13.06 -6.47
CA GLU A 115 -13.77 -14.38 -6.70
C GLU A 115 -12.22 -14.31 -6.72
N GLY A 116 -11.71 -13.20 -7.24
CA GLY A 116 -10.30 -12.86 -7.25
C GLY A 116 -9.75 -12.50 -5.88
N GLU A 117 -10.51 -11.98 -4.92
CA GLU A 117 -10.07 -11.60 -3.57
C GLU A 117 -10.00 -12.82 -2.66
N ALA A 118 -10.89 -13.80 -2.88
CA ALA A 118 -10.75 -15.14 -2.30
C ALA A 118 -9.47 -15.85 -2.78
N SER A 119 -8.98 -15.53 -3.99
CA SER A 119 -7.78 -16.14 -4.59
C SER A 119 -6.54 -15.21 -4.67
N SER A 120 -6.68 -13.91 -4.36
CA SER A 120 -5.66 -12.84 -4.44
C SER A 120 -5.13 -12.45 -3.07
N CYS A 121 -5.24 -13.33 -2.07
CA CYS A 121 -4.32 -13.34 -0.94
C CYS A 121 -2.85 -13.59 -1.37
N LYS A 122 -2.59 -13.75 -2.69
CA LYS A 122 -1.26 -13.97 -3.28
C LYS A 122 -0.69 -12.82 -4.13
N ARG A 123 -1.41 -11.72 -4.40
CA ARG A 123 -0.81 -10.59 -5.14
C ARG A 123 -0.25 -9.55 -4.19
N LYS A 124 1.09 -9.59 -4.12
CA LYS A 124 1.98 -8.63 -3.45
C LYS A 124 1.43 -7.22 -3.56
N ALA A 125 1.05 -6.65 -2.42
CA ALA A 125 0.90 -5.23 -2.27
C ALA A 125 2.23 -4.58 -2.69
N HIS A 126 2.23 -3.86 -3.80
CA HIS A 126 3.25 -2.84 -4.04
C HIS A 126 2.99 -1.70 -3.05
N PHE A 127 3.29 -1.95 -1.78
CA PHE A 127 3.64 -0.89 -0.86
C PHE A 127 4.77 -0.12 -1.54
N PHE A 128 4.68 1.21 -1.54
CA PHE A 128 5.81 2.05 -1.87
C PHE A 128 6.93 1.70 -0.89
N LEU A 129 7.78 0.75 -1.26
CA LEU A 129 9.10 0.56 -0.66
C LEU A 129 9.89 1.81 -1.05
N GLY A 130 9.68 2.89 -0.28
CA GLY A 130 10.80 3.73 0.07
C GLY A 130 11.92 2.80 0.49
N SER A 131 12.97 2.80 -0.33
CA SER A 131 14.22 2.07 -0.15
C SER A 131 14.48 1.74 1.32
N SER A 132 14.50 0.44 1.66
CA SER A 132 15.04 -0.11 2.89
C SER A 132 14.97 0.83 4.10
N ASN A 133 13.83 0.87 4.79
CA ASN A 133 13.81 1.30 6.19
C ASN A 133 14.61 0.25 7.00
N LYS A 134 15.95 0.31 6.95
CA LYS A 134 16.90 -0.53 7.72
C LYS A 134 16.66 -0.48 9.25
N ARG A 135 15.73 0.38 9.69
CA ARG A 135 15.40 0.66 11.09
C ARG A 135 14.14 -0.06 11.59
N ALA A 136 13.40 -0.79 10.76
CA ALA A 136 12.18 -1.47 11.18
C ALA A 136 12.04 -2.87 10.55
N LYS A 137 11.62 -3.84 11.37
CA LYS A 137 11.35 -5.22 10.97
C LYS A 137 9.87 -5.55 11.20
N THR A 138 9.34 -6.47 10.42
CA THR A 138 7.96 -6.97 10.56
C THR A 138 8.00 -8.38 11.13
N VAL A 139 7.25 -8.62 12.19
CA VAL A 139 7.11 -9.92 12.84
C VAL A 139 5.65 -10.36 12.73
N VAL A 140 5.43 -11.62 12.39
CA VAL A 140 4.10 -12.23 12.35
C VAL A 140 3.95 -13.15 13.55
N LEU A 141 2.88 -12.96 14.30
CA LEU A 141 2.56 -13.70 15.51
C LEU A 141 1.24 -14.45 15.31
N HIS A 142 1.18 -15.69 15.79
CA HIS A 142 -0.06 -16.40 16.03
C HIS A 142 -0.43 -16.21 17.50
N ILE A 143 -1.66 -15.75 17.78
CA ILE A 143 -2.12 -15.46 19.14
C ILE A 143 -3.29 -16.38 19.45
N ASP A 144 -3.08 -17.40 20.27
CA ASP A 144 -4.20 -18.22 20.73
C ASP A 144 -5.01 -17.46 21.78
N GLY A 145 -6.34 -17.55 21.67
CA GLY A 145 -7.27 -16.75 22.46
C GLY A 145 -7.66 -15.38 21.87
N LEU A 146 -7.29 -15.07 20.63
CA LEU A 146 -7.74 -13.86 19.93
C LEU A 146 -9.09 -14.07 19.21
N ASP A 147 -10.15 -14.41 19.95
CA ASP A 147 -11.48 -14.67 19.33
C ASP A 147 -12.53 -13.60 19.67
N ASP A 148 -12.34 -12.85 20.77
CA ASP A 148 -13.28 -11.81 21.21
C ASP A 148 -12.75 -10.39 21.01
N PRO A 149 -13.63 -9.40 20.74
CA PRO A 149 -13.23 -8.00 20.67
C PRO A 149 -12.64 -7.49 21.99
N THR A 150 -13.10 -7.99 23.14
CA THR A 150 -12.56 -7.62 24.47
C THR A 150 -11.12 -8.10 24.66
N ARG A 151 -10.82 -9.34 24.24
CA ARG A 151 -9.47 -9.93 24.32
C ARG A 151 -8.51 -9.21 23.36
N ARG A 152 -9.02 -8.79 22.19
CA ARG A 152 -8.29 -7.93 21.25
C ARG A 152 -7.88 -6.60 21.87
N SER A 153 -8.79 -5.91 22.57
CA SER A 153 -8.48 -4.62 23.20
C SER A 153 -7.37 -4.74 24.27
N LEU A 154 -7.36 -5.85 25.04
CA LEU A 154 -6.28 -6.12 26.00
C LEU A 154 -4.93 -6.36 25.31
N CYS A 155 -4.93 -7.10 24.20
CA CYS A 155 -3.72 -7.32 23.40
C CYS A 155 -3.21 -6.02 22.78
N GLU A 156 -4.11 -5.17 22.29
CA GLU A 156 -3.80 -3.84 21.78
C GLU A 156 -3.16 -2.95 22.84
N GLU A 157 -3.71 -2.90 24.05
CA GLU A 157 -3.14 -2.14 25.16
C GLU A 157 -1.75 -2.66 25.55
N ALA A 158 -1.56 -3.98 25.57
CA ALA A 158 -0.26 -4.60 25.85
C ALA A 158 0.79 -4.24 24.79
N LEU A 159 0.45 -4.29 23.50
CA LEU A 159 1.36 -3.95 22.40
C LEU A 159 1.67 -2.46 22.32
N LEU A 160 0.71 -1.58 22.66
CA LEU A 160 0.91 -0.13 22.71
C LEU A 160 1.89 0.31 23.82
N LYS A 161 1.96 -0.44 24.93
CA LYS A 161 2.91 -0.16 26.02
C LYS A 161 4.36 -0.49 25.66
N ILE A 162 4.60 -1.33 24.66
CA ILE A 162 5.95 -1.75 24.28
C ILE A 162 6.62 -0.67 23.45
N ARG A 163 7.65 -0.04 24.02
CA ARG A 163 8.45 0.97 23.32
C ARG A 163 9.15 0.35 22.12
N GLY A 164 8.82 0.86 20.94
CA GLY A 164 9.41 0.45 19.67
C GLY A 164 8.52 -0.41 18.80
N VAL A 165 7.28 -0.68 19.23
CA VAL A 165 6.20 -1.06 18.32
C VAL A 165 5.80 0.16 17.49
N ILE A 166 5.71 -0.01 16.17
CA ILE A 166 5.40 1.07 15.20
C ILE A 166 3.95 0.94 14.74
N SER A 167 3.51 -0.27 14.42
CA SER A 167 2.13 -0.56 14.04
C SER A 167 1.83 -2.04 14.27
N PHE A 168 0.57 -2.38 14.49
CA PHE A 168 0.10 -3.76 14.55
C PHE A 168 -1.25 -3.87 13.86
N THR A 169 -1.53 -5.04 13.29
CA THR A 169 -2.83 -5.37 12.72
C THR A 169 -3.26 -6.75 13.19
N PHE A 170 -4.56 -6.89 13.49
CA PHE A 170 -5.15 -8.14 13.95
C PHE A 170 -6.06 -8.74 12.87
N GLN A 171 -5.84 -10.01 12.58
CA GLN A 171 -6.73 -10.84 11.78
C GLN A 171 -7.37 -11.88 12.70
N MET A 172 -8.60 -11.59 13.15
CA MET A 172 -9.33 -12.45 14.10
C MET A 172 -9.64 -13.82 13.50
N ALA A 173 -9.99 -13.91 12.21
CA ALA A 173 -10.38 -15.15 11.55
C ALA A 173 -9.28 -16.23 11.52
N VAL A 174 -8.01 -15.81 11.50
CA VAL A 174 -6.83 -16.70 11.46
C VAL A 174 -5.98 -16.57 12.73
N LYS A 175 -6.49 -15.87 13.75
CA LYS A 175 -5.80 -15.57 15.02
C LYS A 175 -4.37 -15.06 14.82
N ARG A 176 -4.18 -14.16 13.84
CA ARG A 176 -2.86 -13.68 13.41
C ARG A 176 -2.69 -12.20 13.72
N CYS A 177 -1.55 -11.84 14.27
CA CYS A 177 -1.15 -10.46 14.51
C CYS A 177 0.12 -10.14 13.71
N VAL A 178 0.07 -9.10 12.88
CA VAL A 178 1.24 -8.63 12.13
C VAL A 178 1.73 -7.35 12.77
N VAL A 179 2.93 -7.38 13.34
CA VAL A 179 3.50 -6.27 14.11
C VAL A 179 4.73 -5.74 13.39
N ARG A 180 4.75 -4.43 13.14
CA ARG A 180 5.93 -3.69 12.68
C ARG A 180 6.63 -3.13 13.90
N ILE A 181 7.87 -3.52 14.11
CA ILE A 181 8.71 -3.10 15.22
C ILE A 181 9.99 -2.44 14.73
N ARG A 182 10.61 -1.62 15.57
CA ARG A 182 11.95 -1.11 15.29
C ARG A 182 12.98 -2.24 15.29
N SER A 183 14.09 -2.05 14.59
CA SER A 183 15.15 -3.05 14.43
C SER A 183 15.82 -3.45 15.75
N ASP A 184 15.83 -2.55 16.74
CA ASP A 184 16.38 -2.74 18.08
C ASP A 184 15.47 -3.55 19.03
N LEU A 185 14.18 -3.73 18.71
CA LEU A 185 13.24 -4.47 19.56
C LEU A 185 13.28 -5.97 19.24
N LYS A 186 13.52 -6.87 20.20
CA LYS A 186 13.46 -8.33 19.98
C LYS A 186 12.01 -8.81 19.81
N ALA A 187 11.80 -9.85 19.00
CA ALA A 187 10.48 -10.45 18.80
C ALA A 187 9.97 -11.11 20.09
N ASP A 188 10.89 -11.64 20.90
CA ASP A 188 10.65 -12.24 22.20
C ASP A 188 9.88 -11.33 23.18
N ALA A 189 10.24 -10.05 23.23
CA ALA A 189 9.55 -9.05 24.07
C ALA A 189 8.06 -8.88 23.71
N LEU A 190 7.67 -9.14 22.45
CA LEU A 190 6.27 -9.14 22.05
C LEU A 190 5.55 -10.38 22.60
N GLY A 191 6.21 -11.53 22.53
CA GLY A 191 5.71 -12.79 23.08
C GLY A 191 5.47 -12.70 24.58
N THR A 192 6.46 -12.22 25.32
CA THR A 192 6.37 -12.02 26.78
C THR A 192 5.24 -11.07 27.16
N ALA A 193 5.08 -9.97 26.44
CA ALA A 193 4.02 -9.00 26.73
C ALA A 193 2.62 -9.57 26.50
N ILE A 194 2.44 -10.37 25.45
CA ILE A 194 1.15 -11.02 25.19
C ILE A 194 0.91 -12.14 26.22
N ASN A 195 1.91 -12.95 26.55
CA ASN A 195 1.78 -14.02 27.55
C ASN A 195 1.52 -13.46 28.97
N SER A 196 2.01 -12.24 29.26
CA SER A 196 1.75 -11.55 30.52
C SER A 196 0.26 -11.25 30.77
N THR A 197 -0.56 -11.22 29.71
CA THR A 197 -2.01 -11.07 29.82
C THR A 197 -2.69 -12.28 30.45
N LYS A 198 -1.99 -13.44 30.56
CA LYS A 198 -2.46 -14.73 31.13
C LYS A 198 -3.72 -15.33 30.48
N VAL A 199 -4.27 -14.66 29.47
CA VAL A 199 -5.49 -15.06 28.74
C VAL A 199 -5.16 -15.46 27.29
N MET A 200 -3.98 -15.07 26.80
CA MET A 200 -3.55 -15.29 25.42
C MET A 200 -2.09 -15.75 25.38
N THR A 201 -1.78 -16.67 24.48
CA THR A 201 -0.40 -17.12 24.23
C THR A 201 0.03 -16.68 22.83
N ALA A 202 1.26 -16.21 22.70
CA ALA A 202 1.82 -15.78 21.42
C ALA A 202 2.90 -16.74 20.95
N GLN A 203 2.87 -17.07 19.65
CA GLN A 203 3.89 -17.86 18.98
C GLN A 203 4.36 -17.10 17.74
N GLN A 204 5.65 -17.12 17.44
CA GLN A 204 6.18 -16.50 16.24
C GLN A 204 5.93 -17.38 15.03
N VAL A 205 5.35 -16.82 13.96
CA VAL A 205 5.23 -17.53 12.69
C VAL A 205 6.46 -17.24 11.85
N VAL A 206 7.26 -18.27 11.59
CA VAL A 206 8.44 -18.21 10.71
C VAL A 206 8.14 -19.04 9.47
N ARG A 207 8.51 -18.51 8.30
CA ARG A 207 8.39 -19.26 7.06
C ARG A 207 9.69 -20.03 6.82
N THR A 208 9.61 -21.35 6.79
CA THR A 208 10.76 -22.24 6.50
C THR A 208 11.06 -22.24 5.00
N ASP A 209 12.27 -22.65 4.62
CA ASP A 209 12.76 -22.67 3.23
C ASP A 209 11.88 -23.52 2.29
N ASP A 210 11.22 -24.55 2.83
CA ASP A 210 10.24 -25.40 2.10
C ASP A 210 8.86 -24.73 1.89
N GLY A 211 8.72 -23.46 2.30
CA GLY A 211 7.51 -22.67 2.16
C GLY A 211 6.41 -22.98 3.17
N GLN A 212 6.64 -23.87 4.14
CA GLN A 212 5.73 -24.17 5.25
C GLN A 212 5.83 -23.11 6.36
N GLU A 213 4.70 -22.80 7.01
CA GLU A 213 4.64 -21.89 8.16
C GLU A 213 4.89 -22.70 9.44
N LEU A 214 6.01 -22.44 10.14
CA LEU A 214 6.34 -23.04 11.42
C LEU A 214 6.01 -22.06 12.55
N MET A 215 5.23 -22.51 13.54
CA MET A 215 4.99 -21.77 14.77
C MET A 215 6.10 -22.07 15.76
N VAL A 216 6.89 -21.07 16.11
CA VAL A 216 7.96 -21.15 17.11
C VAL A 216 7.46 -20.47 18.38
N PRO A 217 7.28 -21.20 19.49
CA PRO A 217 6.97 -20.56 20.76
C PRO A 217 8.11 -19.63 21.17
N PHE A 218 7.79 -18.46 21.71
CA PHE A 218 8.77 -17.65 22.40
C PHE A 218 9.20 -18.42 23.65
N GLN A 219 10.51 -18.57 23.85
CA GLN A 219 11.03 -19.32 24.99
C GLN A 219 10.43 -18.72 26.27
N GLU A 220 9.62 -19.52 26.95
CA GLU A 220 9.21 -19.18 28.30
C GLU A 220 10.42 -19.38 29.20
N ASP A 221 10.79 -18.36 29.97
CA ASP A 221 11.56 -18.52 31.21
C ASP A 221 10.69 -19.28 32.25
N SER A 222 10.33 -20.52 31.91
CA SER A 222 9.73 -21.50 32.80
C SER A 222 10.80 -22.56 33.02
N ALA A 223 11.56 -22.36 34.10
CA ALA A 223 12.39 -23.35 34.79
C ALA A 223 12.90 -24.51 33.92
N ALA A 224 14.14 -24.36 33.42
CA ALA A 224 14.87 -25.46 32.81
C ALA A 224 14.83 -26.70 33.71
N VAL A 225 14.06 -27.71 33.31
CA VAL A 225 14.41 -29.09 33.62
C VAL A 225 15.55 -29.41 32.66
N VAL A 226 16.77 -29.12 33.12
CA VAL A 226 17.97 -29.61 32.48
C VAL A 226 17.90 -31.13 32.58
N GLU A 227 17.64 -31.83 31.47
CA GLU A 227 18.10 -33.22 31.38
C GLU A 227 19.62 -33.16 31.39
N GLU A 228 20.19 -33.42 32.56
CA GLU A 228 21.62 -33.55 32.78
C GLU A 228 22.10 -34.75 31.95
N ASN A 229 22.76 -34.47 30.83
CA ASN A 229 23.42 -35.48 30.03
C ASN A 229 24.69 -35.90 30.79
N THR A 230 24.61 -36.98 31.58
CA THR A 230 25.68 -37.46 32.47
C THR A 230 26.85 -38.13 31.74
N ASP A 231 26.81 -38.23 30.41
CA ASP A 231 27.81 -38.95 29.61
C ASP A 231 28.74 -37.99 28.85
N ILE A 232 29.40 -37.08 29.56
CA ILE A 232 30.48 -36.26 29.00
C ILE A 232 31.80 -36.73 29.64
N PRO A 233 32.81 -37.15 28.86
CA PRO A 233 34.10 -37.53 29.42
C PRO A 233 34.80 -36.32 30.05
N ASP A 234 35.51 -36.58 31.15
CA ASP A 234 36.19 -35.58 31.97
C ASP A 234 37.19 -34.78 31.10
N TYR A 235 36.94 -33.47 30.96
CA TYR A 235 37.78 -32.59 30.15
C TYR A 235 39.14 -32.38 30.83
N LEU A 236 40.20 -32.22 30.01
CA LEU A 236 41.54 -31.90 30.47
C LEU A 236 41.51 -30.68 31.42
N PRO A 237 42.29 -30.68 32.51
CA PRO A 237 42.37 -29.52 33.39
C PRO A 237 42.88 -28.31 32.60
N GLU A 238 42.12 -27.23 32.65
CA GLU A 238 42.51 -25.96 32.07
C GLU A 238 43.73 -25.44 32.83
N GLU A 239 44.93 -25.63 32.28
CA GLU A 239 46.12 -24.95 32.78
C GLU A 239 45.91 -23.44 32.63
N GLU A 240 45.90 -22.79 33.79
CA GLU A 240 45.63 -21.38 34.04
C GLU A 240 46.43 -20.47 33.10
N SER A 241 45.76 -19.95 32.07
CA SER A 241 46.34 -18.92 31.22
C SER A 241 46.25 -17.57 31.95
N PRO A 242 47.37 -16.86 32.17
CA PRO A 242 47.39 -15.71 33.05
C PRO A 242 46.60 -14.56 32.41
N SER A 243 45.70 -13.99 33.19
CA SER A 243 44.97 -12.77 32.85
C SER A 243 45.94 -11.60 32.77
N GLN A 244 46.01 -10.92 31.62
CA GLN A 244 46.70 -9.64 31.50
C GLN A 244 45.72 -8.54 31.09
N GLU A 245 45.62 -7.55 31.96
CA GLU A 245 44.73 -6.39 31.86
C GLU A 245 45.13 -5.40 30.76
N GLN A 246 44.09 -4.92 30.07
CA GLN A 246 43.80 -3.55 29.64
C GLN A 246 44.73 -2.78 28.67
N ASP A 247 44.01 -2.09 27.77
CA ASP A 247 44.35 -0.86 27.04
C ASP A 247 45.38 -0.89 25.92
N LYS A 248 44.87 -1.01 24.68
CA LYS A 248 45.10 -0.06 23.57
C LYS A 248 44.27 -0.46 22.33
N ALA A 249 43.31 0.39 21.96
CA ALA A 249 42.68 0.32 20.64
C ALA A 249 43.68 0.81 19.57
N VAL A 250 43.95 -0.03 18.56
CA VAL A 250 44.76 0.33 17.39
C VAL A 250 43.83 0.55 16.20
N THR A 251 43.56 1.81 15.87
CA THR A 251 42.99 2.21 14.58
C THR A 251 44.04 2.09 13.50
N ARG A 252 43.78 1.27 12.47
CA ARG A 252 44.63 1.19 11.27
C ARG A 252 44.18 2.25 10.27
N ILE A 253 44.94 3.35 10.18
CA ILE A 253 44.90 4.31 9.08
C ILE A 253 45.87 3.85 8.01
N GLY A 254 45.40 3.81 6.77
CA GLY A 254 46.18 3.75 5.53
C GLY A 254 45.18 3.80 4.37
N SER A 255 45.30 4.61 3.34
CA SER A 255 46.32 5.56 2.90
C SER A 255 45.63 6.49 1.91
N VAL A 256 45.88 7.80 2.04
CA VAL A 256 45.44 8.82 1.08
C VAL A 256 46.39 8.83 -0.12
N THR A 257 45.83 8.61 -1.30
CA THR A 257 46.06 9.32 -2.56
C THR A 257 44.86 9.04 -3.46
N GLU A 258 44.31 9.91 -4.29
CA GLU A 258 44.22 11.37 -4.38
C GLU A 258 43.11 11.55 -5.44
N GLY A 259 42.04 12.28 -5.13
CA GLY A 259 40.91 12.31 -6.08
C GLY A 259 39.63 12.93 -5.57
N MET A 260 39.64 14.25 -5.41
CA MET A 260 38.47 15.13 -5.52
C MET A 260 37.43 15.12 -4.38
N GLY A 261 37.16 16.34 -3.89
CA GLY A 261 36.44 16.63 -2.66
C GLY A 261 34.94 16.33 -2.66
N TRP A 262 34.46 15.98 -1.47
CA TRP A 262 33.07 15.68 -1.14
C TRP A 262 32.45 16.67 -0.12
N LEU A 263 33.06 17.84 0.10
CA LEU A 263 32.57 18.85 1.05
C LEU A 263 32.40 20.27 0.47
N SER A 264 32.13 20.37 -0.83
CA SER A 264 31.72 21.64 -1.43
C SER A 264 30.88 21.37 -2.67
N THR A 265 29.54 21.35 -2.55
CA THR A 265 28.52 21.82 -3.53
C THR A 265 27.12 21.35 -3.12
N ALA A 266 26.60 21.83 -1.98
CA ALA A 266 25.15 21.86 -1.72
C ALA A 266 24.73 22.88 -0.65
N ALA A 267 25.57 23.90 -0.38
CA ALA A 267 25.29 24.91 0.64
C ALA A 267 25.22 26.34 0.06
N ASN A 268 24.92 26.51 -1.24
CA ASN A 268 24.79 27.84 -1.85
C ASN A 268 23.60 28.01 -2.82
N PHE A 269 22.62 27.11 -2.84
CA PHE A 269 21.45 27.23 -3.72
C PHE A 269 20.09 27.31 -3.00
N LEU A 270 20.07 27.41 -1.66
CA LEU A 270 18.83 27.57 -0.88
C LEU A 270 18.81 28.82 0.00
N THR A 271 19.72 29.78 -0.19
CA THR A 271 19.78 31.00 0.67
C THR A 271 19.62 32.32 -0.10
N ARG A 272 19.35 32.28 -1.41
CA ARG A 272 18.89 33.42 -2.23
C ARG A 272 18.06 32.82 -3.36
N SER A 273 16.74 32.88 -3.44
CA SER A 273 15.89 34.06 -3.27
C SER A 273 14.44 33.65 -3.02
N PHE A 274 13.96 33.79 -1.79
CA PHE A 274 12.60 34.25 -1.54
C PHE A 274 12.76 35.72 -1.13
N TYR A 275 12.42 36.65 -2.04
CA TYR A 275 11.85 37.98 -1.81
C TYR A 275 11.68 38.63 -3.20
N TRP A 276 10.44 39.03 -3.47
CA TRP A 276 9.78 39.53 -4.69
C TRP A 276 9.45 38.49 -5.78
#